data_AF-A0A5N9CEU6-F1
#
_entry.id   AF-A0A5N9CEU6-F1
#
_cell.length_a   1.000
_cell.length_b   1.000
_cell.length_c   1.000
_cell.angle_alpha   90.00
_cell.angle_beta   90.00
_cell.angle_gamma   90.00
#
_symmetry.space_group_name_H-M   'P 1'
#
loop_
_entity.id
_entity.type
_entity.pdbx_description
1 polymer ?
#
loop_
_entity_poly.entity_id
_entity_poly.type
_entity_poly.pdbx_seq_one_letter_code
_entity_poly.pdbx_strand_id
1 'polypeptide(L)'
;MNYITIDIEKGAFRPTEILAELRIVAETLYAPMKMVGFWDKDEGMHLCPEVERHKPCMCDPENPGDKFISYVKILERERQATLAILFSHSGITLYMS
;
A
#
# COMPACT_ATOMS: atom_id res chain seq x y z
N MET A 1 4.97 3.93 -11.87
CA MET A 1 4.31 4.31 -10.59
C MET A 1 4.76 5.71 -10.17
N ASN A 2 3.83 6.58 -9.79
CA ASN A 2 4.11 7.82 -9.05
C ASN A 2 4.11 7.55 -7.55
N TYR A 3 4.90 8.29 -6.77
CA TYR A 3 5.03 8.08 -5.32
C TYR A 3 4.73 9.36 -4.56
N ILE A 4 3.92 9.25 -3.52
CA ILE A 4 3.57 10.31 -2.59
C ILE A 4 3.81 9.82 -1.17
N THR A 5 4.36 10.69 -0.33
CA THR A 5 4.44 10.45 1.11
C THR A 5 3.53 11.44 1.82
N ILE A 6 2.69 10.94 2.70
CA ILE A 6 1.88 11.73 3.64
C ILE A 6 2.55 11.61 5.01
N ASP A 7 3.15 12.71 5.45
CA ASP A 7 3.74 12.83 6.77
C ASP A 7 2.75 13.49 7.72
N ILE A 8 2.44 12.80 8.83
CA ILE A 8 1.61 13.33 9.92
C ILE A 8 2.48 13.50 11.15
N GLU A 9 2.61 14.74 11.62
CA GLU A 9 3.36 15.04 12.83
C GLU A 9 2.68 14.44 14.06
N LYS A 10 3.48 13.81 14.94
CA LYS A 10 2.99 13.27 16.21
C LYS A 10 2.74 14.45 17.18
N GLY A 11 1.47 14.66 17.53
CA GLY A 11 1.04 15.68 18.48
C GLY A 11 0.36 15.07 19.71
N ALA A 12 -0.52 15.85 20.36
CA ALA A 12 -1.33 15.38 21.49
C ALA A 12 -2.34 14.27 21.12
N PHE A 13 -2.62 14.10 19.83
CA PHE A 13 -3.55 13.11 19.31
C PHE A 13 -2.81 12.08 18.46
N ARG A 14 -3.23 10.81 18.56
CA ARG A 14 -2.67 9.73 17.76
C ARG A 14 -3.32 9.72 16.37
N PRO A 15 -2.54 9.74 15.27
CA PRO A 15 -3.08 9.55 13.93
C PRO A 15 -3.59 8.12 13.74
N THR A 16 -4.56 7.93 12.86
CA THR A 16 -5.06 6.59 12.57
C THR A 16 -4.01 5.75 11.85
N GLU A 17 -3.92 4.49 12.24
CA GLU A 17 -3.13 3.46 11.57
C GLU A 17 -4.07 2.39 10.95
N ILE A 18 -5.39 2.63 10.98
CA ILE A 18 -6.40 1.69 10.49
C ILE A 18 -6.47 1.79 8.96
N LEU A 19 -6.13 0.69 8.27
CA LEU A 19 -6.12 0.60 6.81
C LEU A 19 -7.39 1.15 6.14
N ALA A 20 -8.57 0.81 6.67
CA ALA A 20 -9.85 1.25 6.12
C ALA A 20 -10.02 2.78 6.17
N GLU A 21 -9.52 3.43 7.22
CA GLU A 21 -9.57 4.89 7.37
C GLU A 21 -8.54 5.58 6.49
N LEU A 22 -7.31 5.05 6.43
CA LEU A 22 -6.26 5.52 5.53
C LEU A 22 -6.69 5.45 4.06
N ARG A 23 -7.41 4.40 3.68
CA ARG A 23 -8.03 4.28 2.36
C ARG A 23 -8.99 5.43 2.09
N ILE A 24 -9.89 5.74 3.02
CA ILE A 24 -10.86 6.83 2.86
C ILE A 24 -10.12 8.15 2.68
N VAL A 25 -9.08 8.42 3.47
CA VAL A 25 -8.24 9.62 3.35
C VAL A 25 -7.60 9.69 1.96
N ALA A 26 -6.96 8.63 1.50
CA ALA A 26 -6.31 8.58 0.19
C ALA A 26 -7.29 8.77 -0.97
N GLU A 27 -8.43 8.07 -0.97
CA GLU A 27 -9.48 8.23 -1.99
C GLU A 27 -10.10 9.63 -1.97
N THR A 28 -10.13 10.29 -0.81
CA THR A 28 -10.60 11.68 -0.68
C THR A 28 -9.59 12.67 -1.25
N LEU A 29 -8.31 12.50 -0.97
CA LEU A 29 -7.23 13.39 -1.43
C LEU A 29 -7.00 13.30 -2.94
N TYR A 30 -7.14 12.10 -3.52
CA TYR A 30 -6.81 11.81 -4.91
C TYR A 30 -8.02 11.31 -5.71
N ALA A 31 -9.22 11.81 -5.43
CA ALA A 31 -10.40 11.47 -6.21
C ALA A 31 -10.16 11.74 -7.72
N PRO A 32 -10.60 10.85 -8.63
CA PRO A 32 -11.49 9.70 -8.43
C PRO A 32 -10.78 8.35 -8.16
N MET A 33 -9.49 8.34 -7.82
CA MET A 33 -8.70 7.11 -7.71
C MET A 33 -9.23 6.16 -6.65
N LYS A 34 -9.06 4.84 -6.87
CA LYS A 34 -9.48 3.78 -5.95
C LYS A 34 -8.31 2.94 -5.49
N MET A 35 -8.37 2.48 -4.23
CA MET A 35 -7.36 1.58 -3.70
C MET A 35 -7.44 0.22 -4.40
N VAL A 36 -6.35 -0.16 -5.04
CA VAL A 36 -6.17 -1.44 -5.72
C VAL A 36 -5.11 -2.31 -5.07
N GLY A 37 -4.50 -1.88 -3.97
CA GLY A 37 -3.56 -2.70 -3.19
C GLY A 37 -3.09 -1.96 -1.97
N PHE A 38 -2.51 -2.70 -1.02
CA PHE A 38 -1.79 -2.10 0.10
C PHE A 38 -0.57 -2.95 0.45
N TRP A 39 0.37 -2.33 1.15
CA TRP A 39 1.50 -2.99 1.79
C TRP A 39 1.68 -2.40 3.18
N ASP A 40 1.55 -3.25 4.20
CA ASP A 40 1.93 -2.96 5.57
C ASP A 40 3.35 -3.48 5.80
N LYS A 41 4.30 -2.56 5.96
CA LYS A 41 5.71 -2.92 6.13
C LYS A 41 5.98 -3.51 7.51
N ASP A 42 5.25 -3.08 8.53
CA ASP A 42 5.53 -3.44 9.92
C ASP A 42 4.97 -4.82 10.24
N GLU A 43 3.78 -5.15 9.70
CA GLU A 43 3.14 -6.46 9.88
C GLU A 43 3.46 -7.47 8.75
N GLY A 44 4.12 -7.03 7.68
CA GLY A 44 4.37 -7.86 6.49
C GLY A 44 3.08 -8.24 5.74
N MET A 45 1.97 -7.55 6.01
CA MET A 45 0.66 -7.83 5.45
C MET A 45 0.47 -7.09 4.12
N HIS A 46 -0.03 -7.77 3.10
CA HIS A 46 -0.32 -7.13 1.83
C HIS A 46 -1.39 -7.91 1.05
N LEU A 47 -2.04 -7.22 0.12
CA LEU A 47 -3.10 -7.81 -0.70
C LEU A 47 -2.52 -8.36 -2.01
N CYS A 48 -1.91 -9.55 -1.91
CA CYS A 48 -1.23 -10.20 -3.04
C CYS A 48 -2.21 -10.77 -4.08
N PRO A 49 -2.13 -10.36 -5.36
CA PRO A 49 -2.98 -10.93 -6.42
C PRO A 49 -2.76 -12.43 -6.65
N GLU A 50 -1.55 -12.94 -6.39
CA GLU A 50 -1.28 -14.38 -6.53
C GLU A 50 -1.95 -15.19 -5.41
N VAL A 51 -1.99 -14.66 -4.18
CA VAL A 51 -2.67 -15.32 -3.05
C VAL A 51 -4.17 -15.41 -3.28
N GLU A 52 -4.80 -14.35 -3.80
CA GLU A 52 -6.22 -14.39 -4.19
C GLU A 52 -6.49 -15.46 -5.27
N ARG A 53 -5.50 -15.72 -6.13
CA ARG A 53 -5.52 -16.79 -7.15
C ARG A 53 -5.12 -18.15 -6.59
N HIS A 54 -5.05 -18.31 -5.27
CA HIS A 54 -4.65 -19.55 -4.58
C HIS A 54 -3.23 -20.04 -4.94
N LYS A 55 -2.35 -19.11 -5.32
CA LYS A 55 -0.94 -19.39 -5.58
C LYS A 55 -0.08 -18.93 -4.40
N PRO A 56 1.08 -19.55 -4.18
CA PRO A 56 2.00 -19.11 -3.14
C PRO A 56 2.41 -17.65 -3.38
N CYS A 57 2.46 -16.87 -2.30
CA CYS A 57 2.95 -15.51 -2.36
C CYS A 57 4.44 -15.52 -2.73
N MET A 58 4.77 -14.95 -3.89
CA MET A 58 6.16 -14.74 -4.30
C MET A 58 6.74 -13.44 -3.74
N CYS A 59 5.89 -12.61 -3.13
CA CYS A 59 6.20 -11.34 -2.47
C CYS A 59 6.48 -11.60 -0.99
N ASP A 60 7.58 -12.30 -0.69
CA ASP A 60 7.96 -12.66 0.68
C ASP A 60 8.30 -11.40 1.51
N PRO A 61 7.55 -11.15 2.61
CA PRO A 61 7.76 -9.99 3.47
C PRO A 61 9.02 -10.10 4.34
N GLU A 62 9.60 -11.29 4.54
CA GLU A 62 10.81 -11.47 5.36
C GLU A 62 12.10 -11.04 4.65
N ASN A 63 12.07 -10.86 3.32
CA ASN A 63 13.23 -10.44 2.52
C ASN A 63 12.84 -9.39 1.45
N PRO A 64 12.60 -8.14 1.88
CA PRO A 64 11.88 -7.14 1.10
C PRO A 64 12.65 -6.58 -0.12
N GLY A 65 13.98 -6.70 -0.17
CA GLY A 65 14.82 -6.02 -1.19
C GLY A 65 14.43 -6.31 -2.64
N ASP A 66 14.29 -7.60 -3.00
CA ASP A 66 13.99 -8.01 -4.39
C ASP A 66 12.49 -8.25 -4.64
N LYS A 67 11.74 -8.57 -3.57
CA LYS A 67 10.34 -9.00 -3.64
C LYS A 67 9.33 -7.87 -3.43
N PHE A 68 9.73 -6.75 -2.82
CA PHE A 68 8.92 -5.52 -2.84
C PHE A 68 8.83 -4.93 -4.25
N ILE A 69 9.93 -4.94 -5.00
CA ILE A 69 9.96 -4.52 -6.41
C ILE A 69 9.04 -5.42 -7.26
N SER A 70 8.96 -6.72 -6.95
CA SER A 70 8.06 -7.62 -7.68
C SER A 70 6.59 -7.32 -7.37
N TYR A 71 6.23 -7.01 -6.13
CA TYR A 71 4.86 -6.65 -5.76
C TYR A 71 4.36 -5.39 -6.50
N VAL A 72 5.17 -4.32 -6.53
CA VAL A 72 4.83 -3.09 -7.26
C VAL A 72 4.59 -3.37 -8.75
N LYS A 73 5.49 -4.14 -9.39
CA LYS A 73 5.34 -4.52 -10.80
C LYS A 73 4.10 -5.37 -11.06
N ILE A 74 3.76 -6.27 -10.13
CA ILE A 74 2.53 -7.07 -10.21
C ILE A 74 1.31 -6.15 -10.14
N LEU A 75 1.28 -5.16 -9.25
CA LEU A 75 0.17 -4.21 -9.16
C LEU A 75 0.05 -3.30 -10.38
N GLU A 76 1.17 -2.80 -10.92
CA GLU A 76 1.17 -2.02 -12.17
C GLU A 76 0.58 -2.83 -13.33
N ARG A 77 0.98 -4.11 -13.44
CA ARG A 77 0.53 -4.99 -14.53
C ARG A 77 -0.91 -5.47 -14.36
N GLU A 78 -1.22 -6.06 -13.21
CA GLU A 78 -2.46 -6.82 -13.00
C GLU A 78 -3.61 -5.93 -12.52
N ARG A 79 -3.30 -4.79 -11.89
CA ARG A 79 -4.29 -3.89 -11.29
C ARG A 79 -4.21 -2.45 -11.79
N GLN A 80 -3.35 -2.18 -12.77
CA GLN A 80 -3.18 -0.85 -13.36
C GLN A 80 -2.88 0.23 -12.30
N ALA A 81 -2.17 -0.15 -11.23
CA ALA A 81 -1.79 0.79 -10.19
C ALA A 81 -0.84 1.85 -10.78
N THR A 82 -1.16 3.13 -10.58
CA THR A 82 -0.39 4.25 -11.12
C THR A 82 0.17 5.18 -10.04
N LEU A 83 -0.40 5.14 -8.84
CA LEU A 83 0.02 5.95 -7.69
C LEU A 83 0.24 5.07 -6.45
N ALA A 84 1.34 5.29 -5.75
CA ALA A 84 1.63 4.74 -4.43
C ALA A 84 1.66 5.86 -3.39
N ILE A 85 0.92 5.71 -2.30
CA ILE A 85 0.80 6.69 -1.21
C ILE A 85 1.32 6.03 0.07
N LEU A 86 2.45 6.50 0.58
CA LEU A 86 3.03 6.07 1.86
C LEU A 86 2.53 6.96 2.99
N PHE A 87 1.88 6.37 3.98
CA PHE A 87 1.59 7.02 5.27
C PHE A 87 2.76 6.74 6.22
N SER A 88 3.67 7.71 6.39
CA SER A 88 4.92 7.48 7.11
C SER A 88 4.72 7.16 8.58
N HIS A 89 3.66 7.69 9.19
CA HIS A 89 3.34 7.47 10.61
C HIS A 89 2.84 6.06 10.90
N SER A 90 2.30 5.35 9.90
CA SER A 90 1.73 4.00 10.05
C SER A 90 2.50 2.91 9.31
N GLY A 91 3.51 3.25 8.50
CA GLY A 91 4.26 2.26 7.70
C GLY A 91 3.44 1.61 6.57
N ILE A 92 2.22 2.09 6.30
CA ILE A 92 1.31 1.54 5.30
C ILE A 92 1.46 2.30 3.99
N THR A 93 1.66 1.56 2.90
CA THR A 93 1.61 2.07 1.53
C THR A 93 0.33 1.62 0.86
N LEU A 94 -0.47 2.57 0.34
CA LEU A 94 -1.63 2.28 -0.50
C LEU A 94 -1.28 2.44 -1.97
N TYR A 95 -1.80 1.55 -2.80
CA TYR A 95 -1.65 1.60 -4.25
C TYR A 95 -3.00 1.91 -4.88
N MET A 96 -3.00 2.89 -5.79
CA MET A 96 -4.20 3.49 -6.36
C MET A 96 -4.18 3.41 -7.88
N SER A 97 -5.36 3.25 -8.48
CA SER A 97 -5.62 3.39 -9.92
C SER A 97 -6.74 4.39 -10.18
#